data_AF-T1A5T8-F1
#
_entry.id   AF-T1A5T8-F1
#
_cell.length_a   1.000
_cell.length_b   1.000
_cell.length_c   1.000
_cell.angle_alpha   90.00
_cell.angle_beta   90.00
_cell.angle_gamma   90.00
#
_symmetry.space_group_name_H-M   'P 1'
#
loop_
_entity.id
_entity.type
_entity.pdbx_description
1 polymer ?
#
loop_
_entity_poly.entity_id
_entity_poly.type
_entity_poly.pdbx_seq_one_letter_code
_entity_poly.pdbx_strand_id
1 'polypeptide(L)'
;EIYSISLSNILGGLSLLQLKYLRDAIAVGMFSSPKRVKVEDLARSHGLSKSTMQEHINKARNKLLQAMEPYITLYMHSLLNE
;
A
#
# COMPACT_ATOMS: atom_id res chain seq x y z
N GLU A 1 15.30 11.36 -15.74
CA GLU A 1 14.16 12.27 -15.97
C GLU A 1 13.56 12.70 -14.62
N ILE A 2 12.90 13.86 -14.56
CA ILE A 2 12.18 14.33 -13.36
C ILE A 2 10.69 14.19 -13.64
N TYR A 3 9.98 13.39 -12.84
CA TYR A 3 8.53 13.24 -12.92
C TYR A 3 7.84 13.98 -11.77
N SER A 4 6.76 14.70 -12.07
CA SER A 4 5.85 15.25 -11.08
C SER A 4 4.64 14.33 -10.96
N ILE A 5 4.35 13.85 -9.75
CA ILE A 5 3.21 12.96 -9.49
C ILE A 5 2.33 13.56 -8.39
N SER A 6 1.01 13.55 -8.62
CA SER A 6 0.04 13.98 -7.62
C SER A 6 -0.14 12.90 -6.54
N LEU A 7 0.14 13.26 -5.28
CA LEU A 7 -0.14 12.39 -4.13
C LEU A 7 -1.63 12.10 -3.98
N SER A 8 -2.53 13.02 -4.34
CA SER A 8 -3.97 12.77 -4.26
C SER A 8 -4.43 11.71 -5.25
N ASN A 9 -3.78 11.59 -6.42
CA ASN A 9 -4.09 10.52 -7.37
C ASN A 9 -3.68 9.15 -6.83
N ILE A 10 -2.60 9.07 -6.05
CA ILE A 10 -2.11 7.82 -5.46
C ILE A 10 -2.89 7.46 -4.19
N LEU A 11 -3.11 8.45 -3.30
CA LEU A 11 -3.55 8.22 -1.93
C LEU A 11 -5.00 8.65 -1.66
N GLY A 12 -5.60 9.48 -2.51
CA GLY A 12 -6.93 10.07 -2.29
C GLY A 12 -8.08 9.07 -2.23
N GLY A 13 -7.89 7.87 -2.81
CA GLY A 13 -8.87 6.78 -2.72
C GLY A 13 -8.85 6.02 -1.39
N LEU A 14 -7.84 6.23 -0.53
CA LEU A 14 -7.71 5.55 0.76
C LEU A 14 -8.36 6.38 1.88
N SER A 15 -9.12 5.71 2.76
CA SER A 15 -9.57 6.36 3.99
C SER A 15 -8.40 6.58 4.95
N LEU A 16 -8.55 7.50 5.91
CA LEU A 16 -7.54 7.73 6.95
C LEU A 16 -7.16 6.45 7.70
N LEU A 17 -8.13 5.58 7.97
CA LEU A 17 -7.88 4.30 8.64
C LEU A 17 -7.07 3.33 7.75
N GLN A 18 -7.36 3.31 6.45
CA GLN A 18 -6.61 2.51 5.49
C GLN A 18 -5.16 3.00 5.37
N LEU A 19 -4.94 4.32 5.32
CA LEU A 19 -3.61 4.92 5.34
C LEU A 19 -2.84 4.57 6.62
N LYS A 20 -3.51 4.68 7.78
CA LYS A 20 -2.92 4.35 9.08
C LYS A 20 -2.45 2.89 9.14
N TYR A 21 -3.34 1.94 8.83
CA TYR A 21 -2.99 0.52 8.87
C TYR A 21 -1.94 0.15 7.83
N LEU A 22 -1.99 0.74 6.63
CA LEU A 22 -0.98 0.49 5.60
C LEU A 22 0.40 1.01 6.03
N ARG A 23 0.48 2.22 6.58
CA ARG A 23 1.71 2.78 7.17
C ARG A 23 2.25 1.89 8.28
N ASP A 24 1.40 1.47 9.22
CA ASP A 24 1.81 0.66 10.36
C ASP A 24 2.30 -0.73 9.91
N ALA A 25 1.63 -1.35 8.94
CA ALA A 25 2.06 -2.60 8.32
C ALA A 25 3.43 -2.46 7.61
N ILE A 26 3.68 -1.35 6.91
CA ILE A 26 4.98 -1.08 6.29
C ILE A 26 6.06 -0.91 7.36
N ALA A 27 5.80 -0.11 8.40
CA ALA A 27 6.75 0.20 9.46
C ALA A 27 7.23 -1.04 10.22
N VAL A 28 6.33 -2.02 10.44
CA VAL A 28 6.67 -3.29 11.11
C VAL A 28 7.22 -4.35 10.15
N GLY A 29 7.43 -4.04 8.88
CA GLY A 29 8.01 -4.96 7.89
C GLY A 29 7.06 -6.08 7.47
N MET A 30 5.74 -5.84 7.48
CA MET A 30 4.74 -6.83 7.04
C MET A 30 4.86 -7.19 5.55
N PHE A 31 5.38 -6.28 4.74
CA PHE A 31 5.60 -6.47 3.29
C PHE A 31 7.07 -6.78 2.94
N SER A 32 7.94 -6.97 3.93
CA SER A 32 9.32 -7.37 3.69
C SER A 32 9.41 -8.82 3.22
N SER A 33 10.50 -9.15 2.54
CA SER A 33 10.88 -10.53 2.22
C SER A 33 12.25 -10.82 2.88
N PRO A 34 12.33 -11.69 3.91
CA PRO A 34 11.23 -12.44 4.52
C PRO A 34 10.28 -11.54 5.33
N LYS A 35 9.03 -12.01 5.49
CA LYS A 35 8.01 -11.31 6.28
C LYS A 35 8.42 -11.25 7.74
N ARG A 36 8.52 -10.03 8.31
CA ARG A 36 9.05 -9.83 9.67
C ARG A 36 7.99 -9.96 10.76
N VAL A 37 6.73 -9.68 10.44
CA VAL A 37 5.62 -9.64 11.41
C VAL A 37 4.37 -10.31 10.84
N LYS A 38 3.60 -11.00 11.69
CA LYS A 38 2.35 -11.64 11.28
C LYS A 38 1.18 -10.64 11.32
N VAL A 39 0.13 -10.88 10.54
CA VAL A 39 -1.02 -9.95 10.50
C VAL A 39 -1.78 -9.91 11.84
N GLU A 40 -1.70 -11.00 12.59
CA GLU A 40 -2.24 -11.19 13.92
C GLU A 40 -1.61 -10.24 14.95
N ASP A 41 -0.31 -9.97 14.83
CA ASP A 41 0.41 -9.09 15.75
C ASP A 41 -0.01 -7.64 15.53
N LEU A 42 -0.11 -7.24 14.26
CA LEU A 42 -0.66 -5.92 13.89
C LEU A 42 -2.13 -5.81 14.34
N ALA A 43 -2.95 -6.82 14.08
CA ALA A 43 -4.35 -6.84 14.49
C ALA A 43 -4.50 -6.63 16.01
N ARG A 44 -3.69 -7.34 16.81
CA ARG A 44 -3.67 -7.22 18.26
C ARG A 44 -3.31 -5.81 18.73
N SER A 45 -2.31 -5.18 18.09
CA SER A 45 -1.91 -3.80 18.43
C SER A 45 -3.00 -2.75 18.17
N HIS A 46 -3.99 -3.06 17.32
CA HIS A 46 -5.12 -2.21 17.00
C HIS A 46 -6.44 -2.68 17.63
N GLY A 47 -6.44 -3.74 18.46
CA GLY A 47 -7.66 -4.29 19.06
C GLY A 47 -8.63 -4.90 18.03
N LEU A 48 -8.12 -5.40 16.91
CA LEU A 48 -8.91 -5.97 15.82
C LEU A 48 -8.73 -7.49 15.71
N SER A 49 -9.72 -8.15 15.09
CA SER A 49 -9.54 -9.53 14.65
C SER A 49 -8.52 -9.61 13.51
N LYS A 50 -7.86 -10.77 13.37
CA LYS A 50 -6.97 -11.07 12.24
C LYS A 50 -7.65 -10.80 10.90
N SER A 51 -8.88 -11.30 10.71
CA SER A 51 -9.61 -11.19 9.45
C SER A 51 -9.95 -9.73 9.14
N THR A 52 -10.37 -8.94 10.13
CA THR A 52 -10.65 -7.52 9.97
C THR A 52 -9.40 -6.74 9.55
N MET A 53 -8.26 -6.97 10.22
CA MET A 53 -7.00 -6.32 9.84
C MET A 53 -6.57 -6.72 8.42
N GLN A 54 -6.64 -8.02 8.10
CA GLN A 54 -6.29 -8.52 6.77
C GLN A 54 -7.15 -7.89 5.67
N GLU A 55 -8.45 -7.73 5.90
CA GLU A 55 -9.39 -7.09 4.98
C GLU A 55 -9.03 -5.62 4.74
N HIS A 56 -8.75 -4.86 5.80
CA HIS A 56 -8.32 -3.47 5.66
C HIS A 56 -7.02 -3.33 4.87
N ILE A 57 -6.02 -4.15 5.19
CA ILE A 57 -4.72 -4.14 4.50
C ILE A 57 -4.89 -4.54 3.03
N ASN A 58 -5.65 -5.58 2.73
CA ASN A 58 -5.89 -6.01 1.36
C ASN A 58 -6.60 -4.92 0.55
N LYS A 59 -7.64 -4.30 1.11
CA LYS A 59 -8.33 -3.18 0.46
C LYS A 59 -7.42 -1.97 0.23
N ALA A 60 -6.64 -1.59 1.24
CA ALA A 60 -5.69 -0.47 1.13
C ALA A 60 -4.62 -0.75 0.07
N ARG A 61 -4.02 -1.94 0.08
CA ARG A 61 -3.00 -2.38 -0.88
C ARG A 61 -3.56 -2.42 -2.30
N ASN A 62 -4.75 -3.00 -2.49
CA ASN A 62 -5.34 -3.11 -3.82
C ASN A 62 -5.66 -1.73 -4.42
N LYS A 63 -6.18 -0.80 -3.62
CA LYS A 63 -6.37 0.60 -4.04
C LYS A 63 -5.05 1.27 -4.43
N LEU A 64 -4.01 1.09 -3.63
CA LEU A 64 -2.69 1.63 -3.94
C LEU A 64 -2.14 1.05 -5.25
N LEU A 65 -2.21 -0.27 -5.44
CA LEU A 65 -1.74 -0.92 -6.67
C LEU A 65 -2.50 -0.43 -7.91
N GLN A 66 -3.82 -0.29 -7.82
CA GLN A 66 -4.65 0.25 -8.91
C GLN A 66 -4.28 1.71 -9.22
N ALA A 67 -4.04 2.53 -8.19
CA ALA A 67 -3.64 3.91 -8.38
C ALA A 67 -2.22 4.05 -8.96
N MET A 68 -1.36 3.04 -8.78
CA MET A 68 0.00 3.01 -9.31
C MET A 68 0.08 2.56 -10.78
N GLU A 69 -0.90 1.81 -11.28
CA GLU A 69 -0.88 1.21 -12.62
C GLU A 69 -0.57 2.22 -13.73
N PRO A 70 -1.22 3.40 -13.82
CA PRO A 70 -0.95 4.34 -14.91
C PRO A 70 0.50 4.85 -14.92
N TYR A 71 1.11 4.99 -13.74
CA TYR A 71 2.48 5.45 -13.61
C TYR A 71 3.48 4.34 -13.96
N ILE A 72 3.17 3.09 -13.65
CA ILE A 72 3.97 1.93 -14.08
C ILE A 72 3.96 1.85 -15.60
N THR A 73 2.78 1.95 -16.22
CA THR A 73 2.60 1.93 -17.68
C THR A 73 3.36 3.08 -18.34
N LEU A 74 3.24 4.30 -17.83
CA LEU A 74 3.95 5.47 -18.36
C LEU A 74 5.48 5.31 -18.28
N TYR A 75 5.99 4.82 -17.15
CA TYR A 75 7.42 4.59 -16.97
C TYR A 75 7.95 3.44 -17.84
N MET A 76 7.17 2.38 -18.04
CA MET A 76 7.54 1.32 -18.98
C MET A 76 7.65 1.85 -20.41
N HIS A 77 6.71 2.70 -20.85
CA HIS A 77 6.77 3.28 -22.18
C HIS A 77 7.96 4.22 -22.36
N SER A 78 8.39 4.98 -21.35
CA SER A 78 9.58 5.83 -21.48
C SER A 78 10.84 4.98 -21.70
N LEU A 79 10.98 3.86 -20.98
CA LEU A 79 12.12 2.95 -21.13
C LEU A 79 12.18 2.20 -22.47
N LEU A 80 11.03 1.95 -23.11
CA LEU A 80 10.96 1.23 -24.39
C LEU A 80 11.15 2.13 -25.62
N ASN A 81 11.05 3.45 -25.43
CA ASN A 81 11.21 4.45 -26.48
C ASN A 81 12.60 5.13 -26.45
N GLU A 82 13.46 4.72 -25.51
CA GLU A 82 14.91 5.01 -25.45
C GLU A 82 15.71 3.91 -26.18
#